data_AF-A0A3D1K3M6-F1
#
_entry.id   AF-A0A3D1K3M6-F1
#
_cell.length_a   1.000
_cell.length_b   1.000
_cell.length_c   1.000
_cell.angle_alpha   90.00
_cell.angle_beta   90.00
_cell.angle_gamma   90.00
#
_symmetry.space_group_name_H-M   'P 1'
#
loop_
_entity.id
_entity.type
_entity.pdbx_description
1 polymer ?
#
loop_
_entity_poly.entity_id
_entity_poly.type
_entity_poly.pdbx_seq_one_letter_code
_entity_poly.pdbx_strand_id
1 'polypeptide(L)'
;MNMRSLAIFAAVASFTMTAYAETVHQTLQGEAACLDAGKSAVEGKVVEVKAVAGTEKAARITGGLAQWGFVSYWFGIPTPAGKSIIRFKIFVEGETAAFTVYLHTSSEQVALEQIKIPADAKKNTFVNVDIPVDSKSEWSGIAVKKTEKSDKPGPWISSVSVVIP
;
A
#
# COMPACT_ATOMS: atom_id res chain seq x y z
N MET A 1 17.42 58.82 38.76
CA MET A 1 16.09 59.11 38.20
C MET A 1 15.76 57.98 37.23
N ASN A 2 14.77 57.17 37.59
CA ASN A 2 14.35 55.95 36.89
C ASN A 2 13.46 56.28 35.68
N MET A 3 13.67 55.63 34.53
CA MET A 3 12.63 55.31 33.54
C MET A 3 13.24 54.34 32.52
N ARG A 4 13.00 53.04 32.64
CA ARG A 4 11.81 52.23 32.28
C ARG A 4 12.01 51.54 30.93
N SER A 5 12.27 50.25 31.08
CA SER A 5 12.25 49.13 30.15
C SER A 5 11.18 49.20 29.07
N LEU A 6 11.55 48.84 27.84
CA LEU A 6 10.62 48.40 26.80
C LEU A 6 11.06 47.01 26.33
N ALA A 7 10.46 45.97 26.90
CA ALA A 7 10.63 44.61 26.42
C ALA A 7 9.53 44.33 25.40
N ILE A 8 9.91 44.14 24.13
CA ILE A 8 9.01 43.73 23.05
C ILE A 8 8.81 42.22 23.20
N PHE A 9 7.61 41.81 23.61
CA PHE A 9 7.18 40.41 23.57
C PHE A 9 6.83 40.06 22.12
N ALA A 10 7.70 39.31 21.44
CA ALA A 10 7.35 38.64 20.20
C ALA A 10 6.48 37.41 20.52
N ALA A 11 5.19 37.49 20.19
CA ALA A 11 4.30 36.34 20.26
C ALA A 11 4.68 35.34 19.15
N VAL A 12 5.32 34.23 19.54
CA VAL A 12 5.52 33.08 18.65
C VAL A 12 4.19 32.35 18.55
N ALA A 13 3.47 32.57 17.45
CA ALA A 13 2.32 31.77 17.08
C ALA A 13 2.82 30.39 16.62
N SER A 14 2.89 29.44 17.55
CA SER A 14 3.08 28.03 17.26
C SER A 14 1.80 27.51 16.59
N PHE A 15 1.83 27.36 15.27
CA PHE A 15 0.87 26.53 14.56
C PHE A 15 1.07 25.09 15.01
N THR A 16 0.24 24.63 15.94
CA THR A 16 0.10 23.21 16.23
C THR A 16 -0.50 22.56 14.99
N MET A 17 0.32 21.94 14.14
CA MET A 17 -0.18 20.97 13.19
C MET A 17 -0.85 19.87 14.01
N THR A 18 -2.17 19.75 13.90
CA THR A 18 -2.92 18.65 14.49
C THR A 18 -2.32 17.37 13.91
N ALA A 19 -1.55 16.66 14.72
CA ALA A 19 -1.06 15.33 14.39
C ALA A 19 -2.28 14.41 14.38
N TYR A 20 -2.87 14.23 13.21
CA TYR A 20 -3.88 13.21 12.97
C TYR A 20 -3.21 11.86 13.18
N ALA A 21 -3.71 11.10 14.17
CA ALA A 21 -3.17 9.81 14.54
C ALA A 21 -3.59 8.78 13.50
N GLU A 22 -2.67 8.43 12.60
CA GLU A 22 -2.85 7.32 11.64
C GLU A 22 -3.34 6.07 12.37
N THR A 23 -4.54 5.62 12.01
CA THR A 23 -5.14 4.39 12.56
C THR A 23 -5.16 3.32 11.47
N VAL A 24 -4.64 2.15 11.77
CA VAL A 24 -4.76 0.98 10.88
C VAL A 24 -6.20 0.50 10.91
N HIS A 25 -6.92 0.66 9.80
CA HIS A 25 -8.31 0.22 9.65
C HIS A 25 -8.40 -1.29 9.48
N GLN A 26 -7.61 -1.83 8.56
CA GLN A 26 -7.54 -3.27 8.30
C GLN A 26 -6.18 -3.65 7.72
N THR A 27 -5.76 -4.91 7.90
CA THR A 27 -4.58 -5.49 7.27
C THR A 27 -4.89 -6.87 6.72
N LEU A 28 -4.43 -7.13 5.49
CA LEU A 28 -4.42 -8.43 4.85
C LEU A 28 -2.98 -8.90 4.67
N GLN A 29 -2.75 -10.20 4.83
CA GLN A 29 -1.45 -10.80 4.50
C GLN A 29 -1.28 -10.86 2.98
N GLY A 30 -0.04 -10.83 2.50
CA GLY A 30 0.25 -10.88 1.06
C GLY A 30 -0.34 -12.09 0.36
N GLU A 31 -0.45 -13.22 1.06
CA GLU A 31 -1.04 -14.48 0.56
C GLU A 31 -2.59 -14.45 0.45
N ALA A 32 -3.25 -13.43 0.99
CA ALA A 32 -4.70 -13.25 0.89
C ALA A 32 -5.17 -12.76 -0.49
N ALA A 33 -4.26 -12.69 -1.47
CA ALA A 33 -4.58 -12.34 -2.84
C ALA A 33 -5.54 -13.37 -3.47
N CYS A 34 -6.56 -12.88 -4.16
CA CYS A 34 -7.55 -13.67 -4.88
C CYS A 34 -7.52 -13.41 -6.38
N LEU A 35 -7.99 -14.38 -7.15
CA LEU A 35 -8.34 -14.22 -8.57
C LEU A 35 -9.78 -13.67 -8.69
N ASP A 36 -10.19 -13.31 -9.90
CA ASP A 36 -11.49 -12.66 -10.19
C ASP A 36 -12.71 -13.43 -9.69
N ALA A 37 -12.61 -14.76 -9.57
CA ALA A 37 -13.67 -15.62 -9.04
C ALA A 37 -13.65 -15.76 -7.50
N GLY A 38 -12.88 -14.93 -6.79
CA GLY A 38 -12.69 -15.02 -5.33
C GLY A 38 -11.81 -16.19 -4.88
N LYS A 39 -11.31 -17.00 -5.82
CA LYS A 39 -10.42 -18.14 -5.55
C LYS A 39 -9.04 -17.65 -5.10
N SER A 40 -8.38 -18.40 -4.24
CA SER A 40 -7.00 -18.12 -3.81
C SER A 40 -6.06 -18.02 -5.01
N ALA A 41 -5.30 -16.93 -5.10
CA ALA A 41 -4.28 -16.76 -6.14
C ALA A 41 -3.05 -17.64 -5.88
N VAL A 42 -2.83 -18.07 -4.64
CA VAL A 42 -1.79 -19.03 -4.26
C VAL A 42 -2.13 -20.41 -4.79
N GLU A 43 -3.35 -20.89 -4.57
CA GLU A 43 -3.82 -22.17 -5.11
C GLU A 43 -3.85 -22.17 -6.64
N GLY A 44 -4.19 -21.02 -7.24
CA GLY A 44 -4.12 -20.80 -8.68
C GLY A 44 -2.70 -20.65 -9.25
N LYS A 45 -1.65 -20.70 -8.41
CA LYS A 45 -0.23 -20.54 -8.78
C LYS A 45 0.09 -19.22 -9.51
N VAL A 46 -0.78 -18.21 -9.36
CA VAL A 46 -0.52 -16.83 -9.82
C VAL A 46 0.30 -16.07 -8.79
N VAL A 47 0.21 -16.47 -7.52
CA VAL A 47 1.02 -15.94 -6.42
C VAL A 47 1.87 -17.07 -5.85
N GLU A 48 3.14 -16.77 -5.58
CA GLU A 48 4.04 -17.63 -4.81
C GLU A 48 4.33 -17.02 -3.45
N VAL A 49 4.58 -17.88 -2.46
CA VAL A 49 4.82 -17.49 -1.06
C VAL A 49 6.15 -18.07 -0.60
N LYS A 50 6.89 -17.30 0.19
CA LYS A 50 8.10 -17.79 0.87
C LYS A 50 8.26 -17.17 2.25
N ALA A 51 9.09 -17.81 3.06
CA ALA A 51 9.63 -17.20 4.27
C ALA A 51 10.75 -16.20 3.91
N VAL A 52 10.73 -15.05 4.55
CA VAL A 52 11.70 -13.95 4.46
C VAL A 52 12.11 -13.53 5.86
N ALA A 53 13.31 -12.98 5.99
CA ALA A 53 13.82 -12.47 7.27
C ALA A 53 13.68 -13.48 8.45
N GLY A 54 13.88 -14.77 8.18
CA GLY A 54 13.88 -15.83 9.18
C GLY A 54 12.51 -16.46 9.49
N THR A 55 11.43 -15.67 9.57
CA THR A 55 10.10 -16.21 9.94
C THR A 55 8.90 -15.49 9.31
N GLU A 56 9.08 -14.29 8.75
CA GLU A 56 7.98 -13.56 8.12
C GLU A 56 7.61 -14.19 6.78
N LYS A 57 6.32 -14.21 6.43
CA LYS A 57 5.89 -14.64 5.10
C LYS A 57 5.76 -13.44 4.18
N ALA A 58 6.19 -13.61 2.95
CA ALA A 58 5.90 -12.68 1.86
C ALA A 58 5.40 -13.45 0.65
N ALA A 59 4.48 -12.83 -0.07
CA ALA A 59 3.89 -13.37 -1.29
C ALA A 59 4.18 -12.41 -2.46
N ARG A 60 4.35 -12.94 -3.66
CA ARG A 60 4.44 -12.11 -4.86
C ARG A 60 3.69 -12.72 -6.02
N ILE A 61 3.19 -11.85 -6.89
CA ILE A 61 2.62 -12.24 -8.17
C ILE A 61 3.75 -12.80 -9.04
N THR A 62 3.54 -13.95 -9.66
CA THR A 62 4.54 -14.63 -10.48
C THR A 62 4.78 -13.89 -11.80
N GLY A 63 5.97 -14.08 -12.38
CA GLY A 63 6.33 -13.52 -13.68
C GLY A 63 5.45 -14.01 -14.84
N GLY A 64 4.83 -15.18 -14.69
CA GLY A 64 3.96 -15.81 -15.69
C GLY A 64 2.60 -15.14 -15.87
N LEU A 65 2.22 -14.19 -15.01
CA LEU A 65 0.99 -13.42 -15.20
C LEU A 65 1.12 -12.56 -16.47
N ALA A 66 0.11 -12.63 -17.35
CA ALA A 66 0.06 -11.83 -18.56
C ALA A 66 -0.06 -10.32 -18.24
N GLN A 67 0.37 -9.46 -19.17
CA GLN A 67 0.08 -8.04 -19.08
C GLN A 67 -1.44 -7.82 -18.96
N TRP A 68 -1.84 -6.91 -18.08
CA TRP A 68 -3.23 -6.64 -17.67
C TRP A 68 -3.89 -7.70 -16.80
N GLY A 69 -3.22 -8.84 -16.56
CA GLY A 69 -3.60 -9.76 -15.51
C GLY A 69 -3.42 -9.12 -14.13
N PHE A 70 -4.26 -9.52 -13.17
CA PHE A 70 -4.23 -8.97 -11.82
C PHE A 70 -4.62 -10.00 -10.76
N VAL A 71 -4.35 -9.64 -9.52
CA VAL A 71 -4.93 -10.27 -8.33
C VAL A 71 -5.67 -9.20 -7.53
N SER A 72 -6.64 -9.62 -6.73
CA SER A 72 -7.43 -8.72 -5.88
C SER A 72 -7.17 -8.98 -4.41
N TYR A 73 -7.20 -7.93 -3.61
CA TYR A 73 -7.28 -8.00 -2.16
C TYR A 73 -8.63 -7.44 -1.72
N TRP A 74 -9.41 -8.25 -1.01
CA TRP A 74 -10.73 -7.87 -0.51
C TRP A 74 -10.70 -7.70 1.01
N PHE A 75 -10.88 -6.46 1.45
CA PHE A 75 -10.99 -6.07 2.84
C PHE A 75 -12.40 -6.42 3.35
N GLY A 76 -12.46 -7.24 4.39
CA GLY A 76 -13.74 -7.69 4.98
C GLY A 76 -14.56 -6.57 5.63
N ILE A 77 -13.93 -5.45 5.96
CA ILE A 77 -14.59 -4.25 6.49
C ILE A 77 -14.49 -3.16 5.42
N PRO A 78 -15.63 -2.61 4.94
CA PRO A 78 -15.60 -1.48 4.02
C PRO A 78 -14.77 -0.33 4.61
N THR A 79 -13.90 0.23 3.78
CA THR A 79 -13.17 1.46 4.12
C THR A 79 -14.09 2.65 3.85
N PRO A 80 -14.25 3.58 4.81
CA PRO A 80 -15.11 4.75 4.64
C PRO A 80 -14.62 5.64 3.49
N ALA A 81 -15.55 6.43 2.94
CA ALA A 81 -15.22 7.48 1.99
C ALA A 81 -14.27 8.52 2.62
N GLY A 82 -13.46 9.17 1.78
CA GLY A 82 -12.48 10.18 2.17
C GLY A 82 -11.04 9.71 1.94
N LYS A 83 -10.12 10.32 2.70
CA LYS A 83 -8.68 10.09 2.59
C LYS A 83 -8.29 8.81 3.33
N SER A 84 -7.48 8.00 2.68
CA SER A 84 -6.84 6.83 3.27
C SER A 84 -5.51 6.54 2.55
N ILE A 85 -4.74 5.60 3.08
CA ILE A 85 -3.49 5.12 2.49
C ILE A 85 -3.57 3.61 2.38
N ILE A 86 -3.26 3.08 1.19
CA ILE A 86 -2.95 1.66 1.01
C ILE A 86 -1.44 1.51 1.24
N ARG A 87 -1.07 0.88 2.35
CA ARG A 87 0.31 0.65 2.77
C ARG A 87 0.73 -0.79 2.48
N PHE A 88 1.64 -0.96 1.54
CA PHE A 88 2.27 -2.25 1.25
C PHE A 88 3.54 -2.41 2.08
N LYS A 89 3.62 -3.44 2.92
CA LYS A 89 4.89 -3.86 3.54
C LYS A 89 5.61 -4.80 2.58
N ILE A 90 6.68 -4.31 1.94
CA ILE A 90 7.40 -5.02 0.88
C ILE A 90 8.78 -5.46 1.34
N PHE A 91 9.12 -6.73 1.11
CA PHE A 91 10.48 -7.24 1.26
C PHE A 91 11.28 -6.97 -0.02
N VAL A 92 12.39 -6.26 0.11
CA VAL A 92 13.16 -5.76 -1.04
C VAL A 92 14.14 -6.84 -1.52
N GLU A 93 13.78 -7.53 -2.61
CA GLU A 93 14.61 -8.56 -3.22
C GLU A 93 14.29 -8.73 -4.71
N GLY A 94 15.35 -8.88 -5.52
CA GLY A 94 15.24 -9.16 -6.95
C GLY A 94 14.74 -7.97 -7.76
N GLU A 95 14.60 -8.18 -9.06
CA GLU A 95 13.96 -7.22 -9.95
C GLU A 95 12.44 -7.50 -10.01
N THR A 96 11.66 -6.43 -10.16
CA THR A 96 10.20 -6.50 -10.20
C THR A 96 9.67 -5.85 -11.48
N ALA A 97 8.60 -6.39 -12.05
CA ALA A 97 7.82 -5.71 -13.08
C ALA A 97 7.01 -4.54 -12.49
N ALA A 98 6.54 -3.63 -13.35
CA ALA A 98 5.59 -2.60 -12.95
C ALA A 98 4.19 -3.16 -12.68
N PHE A 99 3.70 -2.91 -11.47
CA PHE A 99 2.33 -3.20 -11.05
C PHE A 99 1.62 -1.93 -10.59
N THR A 100 0.41 -1.70 -11.10
CA THR A 100 -0.43 -0.56 -10.72
C THR A 100 -1.58 -1.03 -9.85
N VAL A 101 -1.86 -0.26 -8.80
CA VAL A 101 -2.98 -0.51 -7.90
C VAL A 101 -4.23 0.15 -8.46
N TYR A 102 -5.32 -0.58 -8.46
CA TYR A 102 -6.64 -0.10 -8.82
C TYR A 102 -7.57 -0.27 -7.63
N LEU A 103 -8.39 0.72 -7.35
CA LEU A 103 -9.43 0.64 -6.33
C LEU A 103 -10.65 -0.08 -6.91
N HIS A 104 -11.16 -1.10 -6.22
CA HIS A 104 -12.47 -1.67 -6.55
C HIS A 104 -13.54 -0.75 -5.98
N THR A 105 -14.22 -0.02 -6.86
CA THR A 105 -15.41 0.76 -6.52
C THR A 105 -16.67 -0.04 -6.86
N SER A 106 -17.85 0.49 -6.51
CA SER A 106 -19.13 -0.16 -6.80
C SER A 106 -19.43 -0.29 -8.30
N SER A 107 -18.82 0.54 -9.16
CA SER A 107 -19.08 0.57 -10.60
C SER A 107 -17.89 0.13 -11.47
N GLU A 108 -16.65 0.31 -11.01
CA GLU A 108 -15.46 0.05 -11.82
C GLU A 108 -14.16 -0.08 -11.01
N GLN A 109 -13.07 -0.44 -11.69
CA GLN A 109 -11.70 -0.35 -11.17
C GLN A 109 -11.08 1.01 -11.50
N VAL A 110 -10.82 1.83 -10.49
CA VAL A 110 -10.19 3.16 -10.67
C VAL A 110 -8.69 3.04 -10.46
N ALA A 111 -7.89 3.44 -11.45
CA ALA A 111 -6.43 3.43 -11.32
C ALA A 111 -5.97 4.41 -10.22
N LEU A 112 -5.06 3.94 -9.36
CA LEU A 112 -4.35 4.76 -8.38
C LEU A 112 -2.91 4.95 -8.89
N GLU A 113 -1.93 4.47 -8.12
CA GLU A 113 -0.52 4.58 -8.46
C GLU A 113 0.15 3.22 -8.68
N GLN A 114 1.31 3.27 -9.33
CA GLN A 114 2.22 2.14 -9.43
C GLN A 114 2.87 1.89 -8.07
N ILE A 115 3.04 0.62 -7.72
CA ILE A 115 3.87 0.22 -6.57
C ILE A 115 5.34 0.52 -6.93
N LYS A 116 5.90 1.55 -6.29
CA LYS A 116 7.29 1.99 -6.49
C LYS A 116 8.10 1.74 -5.22
N ILE A 117 8.97 0.75 -5.27
CA ILE A 117 9.97 0.54 -4.20
C ILE A 117 10.98 1.71 -4.27
N PRO A 118 11.29 2.38 -3.14
CA PRO A 118 12.28 3.45 -3.12
C PRO A 118 13.64 2.98 -3.68
N ALA A 119 14.30 3.81 -4.49
CA ALA A 119 15.54 3.43 -5.16
C ALA A 119 16.71 3.18 -4.19
N ASP A 120 16.67 3.81 -3.02
CA ASP A 120 17.61 3.67 -1.91
C ASP A 120 17.23 2.56 -0.91
N ALA A 121 16.13 1.83 -1.17
CA ALA A 121 15.68 0.76 -0.30
C ALA A 121 16.74 -0.36 -0.19
N LYS A 122 17.10 -0.70 1.04
CA LYS A 122 18.13 -1.71 1.30
C LYS A 122 17.62 -3.10 0.95
N LYS A 123 18.39 -3.85 0.15
CA LYS A 123 18.10 -5.26 -0.15
C LYS A 123 18.00 -6.10 1.12
N ASN A 124 17.13 -7.09 1.10
CA ASN A 124 16.82 -8.00 2.22
C ASN A 124 16.25 -7.29 3.46
N THR A 125 15.53 -6.19 3.26
CA THR A 125 14.82 -5.47 4.33
C THR A 125 13.37 -5.21 3.94
N PHE A 126 12.56 -4.82 4.92
CA PHE A 126 11.20 -4.37 4.69
C PHE A 126 11.13 -2.86 4.52
N VAL A 127 10.31 -2.44 3.56
CA VAL A 127 9.94 -1.04 3.36
C VAL A 127 8.43 -0.93 3.24
N ASN A 128 7.89 0.22 3.66
CA ASN A 128 6.51 0.56 3.40
C ASN A 128 6.43 1.34 2.09
N VAL A 129 5.53 0.94 1.21
CA VAL A 129 5.13 1.70 0.02
C VAL A 129 3.70 2.14 0.21
N ASP A 130 3.51 3.44 0.32
CA ASP A 130 2.23 4.07 0.61
C ASP A 130 1.62 4.62 -0.68
N ILE A 131 0.37 4.24 -0.96
CA ILE A 131 -0.41 4.73 -2.09
C ILE A 131 -1.60 5.52 -1.53
N PRO A 132 -1.66 6.84 -1.74
CA PRO A 132 -2.75 7.65 -1.24
C PRO A 132 -4.05 7.33 -1.99
N VAL A 133 -5.16 7.40 -1.27
CA VAL A 133 -6.51 7.22 -1.78
C VAL A 133 -7.36 8.38 -1.31
N ASP A 134 -8.09 8.99 -2.24
CA ASP A 134 -9.14 9.97 -1.95
C ASP A 134 -10.42 9.51 -2.67
N SER A 135 -11.25 8.77 -1.95
CA SER A 135 -12.45 8.14 -2.52
C SER A 135 -13.71 8.91 -2.13
N LYS A 136 -14.61 9.12 -3.10
CA LYS A 136 -15.94 9.72 -2.86
C LYS A 136 -16.96 8.74 -2.28
N SER A 137 -16.61 7.46 -2.20
CA SER A 137 -17.50 6.39 -1.75
C SER A 137 -16.74 5.35 -0.95
N GLU A 138 -17.46 4.56 -0.17
CA GLU A 138 -16.88 3.41 0.51
C GLU A 138 -16.33 2.41 -0.50
N TRP A 139 -15.29 1.69 -0.11
CA TRP A 139 -14.62 0.71 -0.95
C TRP A 139 -14.08 -0.44 -0.10
N SER A 140 -14.00 -1.63 -0.70
CA SER A 140 -13.66 -2.85 0.06
C SER A 140 -12.58 -3.68 -0.59
N GLY A 141 -11.93 -3.19 -1.65
CA GLY A 141 -10.87 -3.95 -2.28
C GLY A 141 -10.01 -3.16 -3.23
N ILE A 142 -8.90 -3.79 -3.57
CA ILE A 142 -7.98 -3.30 -4.60
C ILE A 142 -7.65 -4.43 -5.57
N ALA A 143 -7.28 -4.08 -6.79
CA ALA A 143 -6.61 -4.95 -7.74
C ALA A 143 -5.15 -4.50 -7.90
N VAL A 144 -4.22 -5.45 -7.90
CA VAL A 144 -2.81 -5.22 -8.23
C VAL A 144 -2.56 -5.79 -9.61
N LYS A 145 -2.48 -4.91 -10.61
CA LYS A 145 -2.48 -5.26 -12.04
C LYS A 145 -1.10 -5.11 -12.66
N LYS A 146 -0.66 -6.14 -13.38
CA LYS A 146 0.61 -6.10 -14.11
C LYS A 146 0.48 -5.19 -15.33
N THR A 147 1.17 -4.07 -15.34
CA THR A 147 1.11 -3.10 -16.44
C THR A 147 2.27 -3.24 -17.41
N GLU A 148 3.37 -3.86 -16.98
CA GLU A 148 4.53 -4.10 -17.82
C GLU A 148 4.45 -5.45 -18.54
N LYS A 149 4.82 -5.46 -19.82
CA LYS A 149 5.01 -6.68 -20.61
C LYS A 149 6.43 -7.22 -20.39
N SER A 150 6.62 -7.98 -19.32
CA SER A 150 7.88 -8.69 -19.00
C SER A 150 7.62 -10.02 -18.31
N ASP A 151 8.65 -10.84 -18.14
CA ASP A 151 8.65 -12.07 -17.35
C ASP A 151 9.04 -11.84 -15.89
N LYS A 152 9.29 -10.58 -15.50
CA LYS A 152 9.63 -10.22 -14.12
C LYS A 152 8.40 -10.38 -13.21
N PRO A 153 8.59 -10.87 -11.98
CA PRO A 153 7.50 -11.02 -11.01
C PRO A 153 7.14 -9.68 -10.35
N GLY A 154 6.11 -9.68 -9.51
CA GLY A 154 5.79 -8.56 -8.63
C GLY A 154 6.72 -8.46 -7.43
N PRO A 155 6.57 -7.39 -6.62
CA PRO A 155 7.30 -7.25 -5.36
C PRO A 155 6.86 -8.31 -4.34
N TRP A 156 7.74 -8.67 -3.41
CA TRP A 156 7.42 -9.53 -2.28
C TRP A 156 6.61 -8.73 -1.24
N ILE A 157 5.31 -8.95 -1.19
CA ILE A 157 4.37 -8.28 -0.28
C ILE A 157 4.18 -9.16 0.95
N SER A 158 4.55 -8.65 2.13
CA SER A 158 4.21 -9.28 3.41
C SER A 158 2.78 -8.96 3.82
N SER A 159 2.38 -7.70 3.72
CA SER A 159 1.03 -7.26 4.06
C SER A 159 0.57 -6.08 3.23
N VAL A 160 -0.75 -5.93 3.13
CA VAL A 160 -1.44 -4.77 2.59
C VAL A 160 -2.35 -4.23 3.67
N SER A 161 -2.11 -3.00 4.10
CA SER A 161 -2.87 -2.34 5.16
C SER A 161 -3.62 -1.14 4.61
N VAL A 162 -4.81 -0.90 5.15
CA VAL A 162 -5.52 0.37 4.97
C VAL A 162 -5.30 1.22 6.21
N VAL A 163 -4.79 2.42 6.03
CA VAL A 163 -4.54 3.39 7.09
C VAL A 163 -5.44 4.60 6.86
N ILE A 164 -6.13 5.04 7.92
CA ILE A 164 -7.01 6.20 7.92
C ILE A 164 -6.37 7.29 8.80
N PRO A 165 -6.25 8.53 8.32
CA PRO A 165 -5.74 9.66 9.10
C PRO A 165 -6.74 10.13 10.18
#